data_AF-A0A2P2CF77-F1
#
_entry.id   AF-A0A2P2CF77-F1
#
_cell.length_a   1.000
_cell.length_b   1.000
_cell.length_c   1.000
_cell.angle_alpha   90.00
_cell.angle_beta   90.00
_cell.angle_gamma   90.00
#
_symmetry.space_group_name_H-M   'P 1'
#
loop_
_entity.id
_entity.type
_entity.pdbx_description
1 polymer ?
#
loop_
_entity_poly.entity_id
_entity_poly.type
_entity_poly.pdbx_seq_one_letter_code
_entity_poly.pdbx_strand_id
1 'polypeptide(L)'
;MRKTAVVRFQKVLKGVAAAPYINPAQVLNDGLLCNWWHRVTLLPRNEVAGRLTQVELLAHLNQYNVAVPGETYTYGQDSPFISTTAGTYQATDKHYTHFPAELTALRFATKNFTAVGYVFRAWLPVLGRPSIALEAFGEEVRDPNQYPTAYGYHRQGEVVAKIAIPSSQIESYGEFHGPTVAASLAAGHPAVATAHVPNPLYVRPEDYVNVTEIV
;
A
#
# COMPACT_ATOMS: atom_id res chain seq x y z
N MET A 1 24.97 -26.01 2.96
CA MET A 1 24.07 -25.25 3.86
C MET A 1 22.77 -24.96 3.12
N ARG A 2 21.63 -25.52 3.56
CA ARG A 2 20.32 -25.08 3.07
C ARG A 2 20.07 -23.68 3.63
N LYS A 3 19.77 -22.70 2.77
CA LYS A 3 19.33 -21.38 3.22
C LYS A 3 17.91 -21.53 3.73
N THR A 4 17.67 -21.33 5.02
CA THR A 4 16.31 -21.21 5.55
C THR A 4 15.66 -20.02 4.87
N ALA A 5 14.63 -20.27 4.07
CA ALA A 5 13.83 -19.21 3.47
C ALA A 5 12.97 -18.60 4.58
N VAL A 6 13.27 -17.38 4.99
CA VAL A 6 12.47 -16.64 5.97
C VAL A 6 11.53 -15.73 5.19
N VAL A 7 10.22 -15.99 5.27
CA VAL A 7 9.21 -15.02 4.84
C VAL A 7 9.20 -13.88 5.85
N ARG A 8 9.40 -12.66 5.37
CA ARG A 8 9.33 -11.44 6.18
C ARG A 8 7.97 -10.80 5.99
N PHE A 9 7.54 -10.00 6.96
CA PHE A 9 6.42 -9.09 6.77
C PHE A 9 6.86 -7.65 6.98
N GLN A 10 6.08 -6.72 6.46
CA GLN A 10 6.23 -5.30 6.72
C GLN A 10 4.90 -4.73 7.17
N LYS A 11 4.94 -3.93 8.23
CA LYS A 11 3.84 -3.03 8.56
C LYS A 11 3.79 -1.93 7.50
N VAL A 12 2.60 -1.67 6.99
CA VAL A 12 2.35 -0.69 5.94
C VAL A 12 1.16 0.18 6.29
N LEU A 13 1.13 1.37 5.72
CA LEU A 13 0.01 2.30 5.78
C LEU A 13 -0.60 2.49 4.39
N LYS A 14 -1.92 2.50 4.32
CA LYS A 14 -2.66 2.90 3.12
C LYS A 14 -3.46 4.16 3.42
N GLY A 15 -3.11 5.25 2.75
CA GLY A 15 -3.97 6.44 2.69
C GLY A 15 -5.08 6.27 1.67
N VAL A 16 -6.32 6.48 2.08
CA VAL A 16 -7.51 6.45 1.22
C VAL A 16 -8.28 7.75 1.41
N ALA A 17 -8.48 8.49 0.33
CA ALA A 17 -9.29 9.71 0.40
C ALA A 17 -10.76 9.36 0.62
N ALA A 18 -11.45 10.17 1.44
CA ALA A 18 -12.88 10.01 1.60
C ALA A 18 -13.57 10.22 0.25
N ALA A 19 -14.46 9.29 -0.10
CA ALA A 19 -15.29 9.33 -1.28
C ALA A 19 -16.64 8.67 -0.94
N PRO A 20 -17.74 9.02 -1.64
CA PRO A 20 -19.07 8.51 -1.31
C PRO A 20 -19.19 6.98 -1.30
N TYR A 21 -18.35 6.30 -2.08
CA TYR A 21 -18.33 4.83 -2.21
C TYR A 21 -17.35 4.14 -1.25
N ILE A 22 -16.56 4.89 -0.47
CA ILE A 22 -15.62 4.32 0.51
C ILE A 22 -16.28 4.37 1.89
N ASN A 23 -16.68 3.19 2.38
CA ASN A 23 -17.03 2.99 3.78
C ASN A 23 -15.84 2.34 4.50
N PRO A 24 -15.12 3.05 5.39
CA PRO A 24 -13.92 2.52 6.03
C PRO A 24 -14.20 1.34 6.96
N ALA A 25 -15.40 1.28 7.58
CA ALA A 25 -15.79 0.13 8.39
C ALA A 25 -16.04 -1.10 7.52
N GLN A 26 -16.60 -0.92 6.32
CA GLN A 26 -16.78 -2.02 5.36
C GLN A 26 -15.43 -2.55 4.86
N VAL A 27 -14.44 -1.68 4.65
CA VAL A 27 -13.07 -2.08 4.30
C VAL A 27 -12.44 -2.99 5.36
N LEU A 28 -12.77 -2.82 6.66
CA LEU A 28 -12.30 -3.75 7.69
C LEU A 28 -12.91 -5.16 7.57
N ASN A 29 -14.07 -5.30 6.94
CA ASN A 29 -14.73 -6.59 6.71
C ASN A 29 -14.32 -7.23 5.38
N ASP A 30 -14.20 -6.44 4.32
CA ASP A 30 -13.95 -6.94 2.96
C ASP A 30 -12.46 -6.97 2.57
N GLY A 31 -11.65 -6.14 3.22
CA GLY A 31 -10.27 -5.87 2.86
C GLY A 31 -10.13 -4.61 1.98
N LEU A 32 -8.89 -4.20 1.75
CA LEU A 32 -8.58 -3.15 0.78
C LEU A 32 -8.47 -3.79 -0.60
N LEU A 33 -9.33 -3.41 -1.54
CA LEU A 33 -9.31 -3.92 -2.90
C LEU A 33 -8.55 -2.97 -3.83
N CYS A 34 -7.97 -3.51 -4.90
CA CYS A 34 -7.37 -2.71 -5.96
C CYS A 34 -8.45 -2.00 -6.79
N ASN A 35 -8.04 -0.96 -7.53
CA ASN A 35 -8.98 -0.17 -8.33
C ASN A 35 -9.58 -0.98 -9.49
N TRP A 36 -8.82 -1.93 -10.07
CA TRP A 36 -9.35 -2.85 -11.07
C TRP A 36 -10.57 -3.63 -10.54
N TRP A 37 -10.49 -4.16 -9.31
CA TRP A 37 -11.60 -4.91 -8.72
C TRP A 37 -12.84 -4.02 -8.55
N HIS A 38 -12.68 -2.77 -8.11
CA HIS A 38 -13.80 -1.83 -7.99
C HIS A 38 -14.52 -1.51 -9.32
N ARG A 39 -13.88 -1.76 -10.47
CA ARG A 39 -14.47 -1.52 -11.80
C ARG A 39 -15.22 -2.71 -12.38
N VAL A 40 -15.00 -3.92 -11.87
CA VAL A 40 -15.60 -5.15 -12.39
C VAL A 40 -16.65 -5.68 -11.42
N THR A 41 -17.72 -6.28 -11.92
CA THR A 41 -18.79 -6.85 -11.08
C THR A 41 -18.29 -8.04 -10.25
N LEU A 42 -17.42 -8.84 -10.86
CA LEU A 42 -16.75 -9.99 -10.24
C LEU A 42 -15.32 -10.03 -10.79
N LEU A 43 -14.33 -10.25 -9.93
CA LEU A 43 -12.94 -10.34 -10.37
C LEU A 43 -12.76 -11.54 -11.33
N PRO A 44 -12.40 -11.32 -12.61
CA PRO A 44 -12.19 -12.39 -13.56
C PRO A 44 -10.88 -13.13 -13.22
N ARG A 45 -10.98 -14.21 -12.44
CA ARG A 45 -9.81 -14.95 -11.92
C ARG A 45 -8.86 -15.44 -13.02
N ASN A 46 -9.38 -15.77 -14.20
CA ASN A 46 -8.60 -16.17 -15.37
C ASN A 46 -7.73 -15.04 -15.94
N GLU A 47 -8.05 -13.77 -15.66
CA GLU A 47 -7.27 -12.61 -16.14
C GLU A 47 -6.18 -12.18 -15.16
N VAL A 48 -6.28 -12.56 -13.88
CA VAL A 48 -5.35 -12.13 -12.82
C VAL A 48 -3.89 -12.38 -13.21
N ALA A 49 -3.57 -13.55 -13.75
CA ALA A 49 -2.20 -13.88 -14.17
C ALA A 49 -1.68 -12.94 -15.28
N GLY A 50 -2.56 -12.47 -16.18
CA GLY A 50 -2.22 -11.50 -17.22
C GLY A 50 -2.09 -10.06 -16.71
N ARG A 51 -2.69 -9.75 -15.56
CA ARG A 51 -2.62 -8.44 -14.89
C ARG A 51 -1.49 -8.34 -13.87
N LEU A 52 -1.03 -9.45 -13.32
CA LEU A 52 0.10 -9.50 -12.38
C LEU A 52 1.43 -9.70 -13.11
N THR A 53 1.81 -8.72 -13.93
CA THR A 53 3.04 -8.73 -14.73
C THR A 53 3.95 -7.55 -14.41
N GLN A 54 5.22 -7.63 -14.81
CA GLN A 54 6.16 -6.53 -14.66
C GLN A 54 5.75 -5.30 -15.47
N VAL A 55 5.15 -5.48 -16.65
CA VAL A 55 4.65 -4.37 -17.47
C VAL A 55 3.56 -3.62 -16.71
N GLU A 56 2.58 -4.33 -16.16
CA GLU A 56 1.49 -3.74 -15.39
C GLU A 56 1.99 -3.05 -14.12
N LEU A 57 2.99 -3.62 -13.44
CA LEU A 57 3.60 -2.99 -12.26
C LEU A 57 4.33 -1.69 -12.64
N LEU A 58 5.10 -1.69 -13.73
CA LEU A 58 5.79 -0.48 -14.18
C LEU A 58 4.81 0.60 -14.65
N ALA A 59 3.70 0.22 -15.28
CA ALA A 59 2.62 1.14 -15.61
C ALA A 59 1.93 1.71 -14.35
N HIS A 60 1.75 0.89 -13.30
CA HIS A 60 1.23 1.36 -12.01
C HIS A 60 2.11 2.45 -11.42
N LEU A 61 3.43 2.25 -11.45
CA LEU A 61 4.38 3.17 -10.84
C LEU A 61 4.59 4.44 -11.67
N ASN A 62 4.66 4.31 -13.00
CA ASN A 62 5.11 5.41 -13.87
C ASN A 62 3.99 6.05 -14.71
N GLN A 63 2.85 5.39 -14.83
CA GLN A 63 1.74 5.79 -15.71
C GLN A 63 0.41 5.90 -14.97
N TYR A 64 0.43 5.98 -13.63
CA TYR A 64 -0.77 6.00 -12.78
C TYR A 64 -1.85 7.00 -13.23
N ASN A 65 -1.44 8.20 -13.68
CA ASN A 65 -2.34 9.26 -14.11
C ASN A 65 -2.52 9.36 -15.64
N VAL A 66 -1.96 8.42 -16.41
CA VAL A 66 -2.08 8.39 -17.86
C VAL A 66 -3.42 7.76 -18.23
N ALA A 67 -4.15 8.38 -19.15
CA ALA A 67 -5.41 7.85 -19.67
C ALA A 67 -5.18 6.52 -20.40
N VAL A 68 -6.06 5.55 -20.18
CA VAL A 68 -6.04 4.30 -20.95
C VAL A 68 -6.61 4.58 -22.36
N PRO A 69 -5.92 4.17 -23.45
CA PRO A 69 -6.40 4.44 -24.80
C PRO A 69 -7.81 3.89 -25.04
N GLY A 70 -8.72 4.75 -25.53
CA GLY A 70 -10.11 4.38 -25.80
C GLY A 70 -11.03 4.38 -24.58
N GLU A 71 -10.53 4.78 -23.42
CA GLU A 71 -11.24 4.69 -22.15
C GLU A 71 -11.35 6.04 -21.44
N THR A 72 -12.30 6.15 -20.51
CA THR A 72 -12.56 7.39 -19.75
C THR A 72 -11.80 7.50 -18.44
N TYR A 73 -10.97 6.50 -18.12
CA TYR A 73 -10.24 6.38 -16.86
C TYR A 73 -8.72 6.33 -17.08
N THR A 74 -7.97 6.61 -16.01
CA THR A 74 -6.51 6.47 -16.00
C THR A 74 -6.08 5.06 -15.60
N TYR A 75 -4.84 4.69 -15.93
CA TYR A 75 -4.31 3.39 -15.55
C TYR A 75 -4.40 3.12 -14.04
N GLY A 76 -4.17 4.15 -13.20
CA GLY A 76 -4.30 4.04 -11.76
C GLY A 76 -5.70 3.60 -11.31
N GLN A 77 -6.75 4.05 -12.00
CA GLN A 77 -8.15 3.64 -11.75
C GLN A 77 -8.45 2.22 -12.24
N ASP A 78 -7.56 1.60 -13.01
CA ASP A 78 -7.65 0.22 -13.48
C ASP A 78 -6.51 -0.66 -12.97
N SER A 79 -5.72 -0.17 -12.01
CA SER A 79 -4.54 -0.92 -11.62
C SER A 79 -4.91 -2.15 -10.78
N PRO A 80 -4.28 -3.32 -11.03
CA PRO A 80 -4.43 -4.52 -10.20
C PRO A 80 -3.59 -4.45 -8.91
N PHE A 81 -2.96 -3.30 -8.64
CA PHE A 81 -2.03 -3.09 -7.55
C PHE A 81 -2.55 -2.05 -6.56
N ILE A 82 -2.12 -2.19 -5.30
CA ILE A 82 -2.48 -1.29 -4.20
C ILE A 82 -1.20 -0.69 -3.65
N SER A 83 -0.97 0.61 -3.91
CA SER A 83 0.13 1.36 -3.31
C SER A 83 -0.07 1.50 -1.80
N THR A 84 0.86 1.00 -1.01
CA THR A 84 0.98 1.25 0.43
C THR A 84 2.35 1.85 0.73
N THR A 85 2.57 2.39 1.93
CA THR A 85 3.87 2.93 2.34
C THR A 85 4.34 2.28 3.63
N ALA A 86 5.60 1.88 3.68
CA ALA A 86 6.28 1.46 4.91
C ALA A 86 7.31 2.51 5.38
N GLY A 87 7.33 3.69 4.74
CA GLY A 87 8.40 4.65 4.90
C GLY A 87 9.72 4.18 4.28
N THR A 88 10.72 5.05 4.31
CA THR A 88 12.07 4.71 3.85
C THR A 88 13.13 5.58 4.52
N TYR A 89 14.38 5.20 4.35
CA TYR A 89 15.53 6.02 4.68
C TYR A 89 16.35 6.28 3.42
N GLN A 90 16.82 7.50 3.27
CA GLN A 90 17.82 7.84 2.26
C GLN A 90 19.14 8.15 2.99
N ALA A 91 20.13 7.31 2.76
CA ALA A 91 21.50 7.58 3.18
C ALA A 91 22.21 8.44 2.14
N THR A 92 22.95 9.42 2.61
CA THR A 92 23.98 10.15 1.87
C THR A 92 25.28 10.01 2.64
N ASP A 93 26.42 10.37 2.04
CA ASP A 93 27.75 10.22 2.67
C ASP A 93 27.88 10.87 4.06
N LYS A 94 26.98 11.80 4.42
CA LYS A 94 27.03 12.56 5.68
C LYS A 94 25.74 12.56 6.49
N HIS A 95 24.61 12.11 5.93
CA HIS A 95 23.30 12.25 6.56
C HIS A 95 22.37 11.10 6.22
N TYR A 96 21.50 10.77 7.18
CA TYR A 96 20.35 9.89 6.99
C TYR A 96 19.08 10.72 7.06
N THR A 97 18.31 10.73 5.97
CA THR A 97 17.00 11.37 5.93
C THR A 97 15.93 10.30 6.06
N HIS A 98 15.14 10.37 7.14
CA HIS A 98 13.99 9.52 7.35
C HIS A 98 12.77 10.08 6.62
N PHE A 99 12.10 9.24 5.84
CA PHE A 99 10.81 9.52 5.21
C PHE A 99 9.75 8.62 5.87
N PRO A 100 9.05 9.10 6.91
CA PRO A 100 8.10 8.28 7.66
C PRO A 100 6.90 7.88 6.80
N ALA A 101 6.40 6.67 7.02
CA ALA A 101 5.22 6.14 6.35
C ALA A 101 3.99 7.05 6.57
N GLU A 102 3.86 7.57 7.79
CA GLU A 102 2.72 8.37 8.24
C GLU A 102 2.54 9.62 7.37
N LEU A 103 3.62 10.34 7.08
CA LEU A 103 3.54 11.56 6.29
C LEU A 103 3.03 11.28 4.87
N THR A 104 3.53 10.22 4.25
CA THR A 104 3.11 9.79 2.92
C THR A 104 1.65 9.35 2.93
N ALA A 105 1.27 8.48 3.88
CA ALA A 105 -0.10 7.99 4.01
C ALA A 105 -1.10 9.13 4.27
N LEU A 106 -0.75 10.09 5.13
CA LEU A 106 -1.59 11.25 5.42
C LEU A 106 -1.78 12.13 4.18
N ARG A 107 -0.72 12.39 3.40
CA ARG A 107 -0.84 13.14 2.14
C ARG A 107 -1.80 12.47 1.17
N PHE A 108 -1.70 11.15 1.00
CA PHE A 108 -2.61 10.41 0.14
C PHE A 108 -4.05 10.42 0.67
N ALA A 109 -4.24 10.11 1.97
CA ALA A 109 -5.55 10.10 2.61
C ALA A 109 -6.24 11.46 2.50
N THR A 110 -5.53 12.54 2.77
CA THR A 110 -6.14 13.87 2.91
C THR A 110 -6.06 14.72 1.64
N LYS A 111 -5.73 14.12 0.48
CA LYS A 111 -5.47 14.86 -0.78
C LYS A 111 -4.54 16.05 -0.57
N ASN A 112 -3.34 15.78 -0.05
CA ASN A 112 -2.36 16.78 0.37
C ASN A 112 -2.92 17.77 1.42
N PHE A 113 -3.56 17.24 2.46
CA PHE A 113 -4.09 18.01 3.60
C PHE A 113 -5.25 18.96 3.28
N THR A 114 -5.96 18.72 2.18
CA THR A 114 -7.11 19.55 1.75
C THR A 114 -8.46 18.92 2.04
N ALA A 115 -8.51 17.63 2.39
CA ALA A 115 -9.74 16.87 2.56
C ALA A 115 -9.68 15.91 3.77
N VAL A 116 -10.84 15.36 4.12
CA VAL A 116 -10.94 14.21 5.03
C VAL A 116 -10.46 12.94 4.32
N GLY A 117 -9.82 12.05 5.06
CA GLY A 117 -9.52 10.70 4.59
C GLY A 117 -9.16 9.75 5.71
N TYR A 118 -8.84 8.53 5.32
CA TYR A 118 -8.57 7.43 6.22
C TYR A 118 -7.16 6.90 6.00
N VAL A 119 -6.47 6.58 7.10
CA VAL A 119 -5.20 5.85 7.06
C VAL A 119 -5.45 4.46 7.66
N PHE A 120 -5.35 3.44 6.82
CA PHE A 120 -5.41 2.05 7.24
C PHE A 120 -4.01 1.57 7.63
N ARG A 121 -3.92 0.88 8.77
CA ARG A 121 -2.73 0.16 9.22
C ARG A 121 -2.87 -1.30 8.83
N ALA A 122 -1.87 -1.85 8.15
CA ALA A 122 -1.90 -3.23 7.71
C ALA A 122 -0.50 -3.86 7.74
N TRP A 123 -0.38 -5.12 7.35
CA TRP A 123 0.89 -5.75 7.04
C TRP A 123 0.84 -6.52 5.73
N LEU A 124 2.00 -6.67 5.09
CA LEU A 124 2.18 -7.46 3.86
C LEU A 124 3.36 -8.41 4.02
N PRO A 125 3.23 -9.69 3.62
CA PRO A 125 4.40 -10.56 3.50
C PRO A 125 5.22 -10.15 2.26
N VAL A 126 6.53 -10.19 2.37
CA VAL A 126 7.47 -9.81 1.31
C VAL A 126 8.59 -10.83 1.19
N LEU A 127 9.14 -10.98 -0.02
CA LEU A 127 10.18 -11.98 -0.32
C LEU A 127 11.60 -11.41 -0.49
N GLY A 128 11.76 -10.08 -0.46
CA GLY A 128 13.03 -9.41 -0.74
C GLY A 128 13.58 -9.67 -2.15
N ARG A 129 12.70 -10.07 -3.07
CA ARG A 129 12.97 -10.27 -4.49
C ARG A 129 11.67 -10.11 -5.29
N PRO A 130 11.73 -9.80 -6.59
CA PRO A 130 10.53 -9.70 -7.42
C PRO A 130 9.68 -10.97 -7.38
N SER A 131 8.39 -10.82 -7.11
CA SER A 131 7.45 -11.93 -6.93
C SER A 131 6.07 -11.64 -7.53
N ILE A 132 6.04 -10.85 -8.60
CA ILE A 132 4.84 -10.18 -9.10
C ILE A 132 3.67 -11.14 -9.35
N ALA A 133 3.96 -12.32 -9.92
CA ALA A 133 2.94 -13.34 -10.21
C ALA A 133 2.33 -14.02 -8.96
N LEU A 134 2.97 -13.89 -7.78
CA LEU A 134 2.49 -14.44 -6.53
C LEU A 134 1.62 -13.41 -5.81
N GLU A 135 0.30 -13.50 -5.97
CA GLU A 135 -0.71 -12.57 -5.40
C GLU A 135 -0.50 -12.31 -3.90
N ALA A 136 -0.09 -13.34 -3.14
CA ALA A 136 0.04 -13.27 -1.69
C ALA A 136 1.15 -12.34 -1.18
N PHE A 137 2.17 -12.01 -1.98
CA PHE A 137 3.34 -11.24 -1.53
C PHE A 137 3.33 -9.81 -2.07
N GLY A 138 3.77 -8.86 -1.25
CA GLY A 138 4.00 -7.49 -1.67
C GLY A 138 5.33 -7.30 -2.40
N GLU A 139 5.39 -6.30 -3.29
CA GLU A 139 6.61 -5.90 -3.98
C GLU A 139 7.23 -4.66 -3.32
N GLU A 140 8.51 -4.76 -2.93
CA GLU A 140 9.26 -3.65 -2.33
C GLU A 140 9.80 -2.70 -3.40
N VAL A 141 8.90 -1.98 -4.09
CA VAL A 141 9.25 -1.11 -5.23
C VAL A 141 10.17 0.06 -4.87
N ARG A 142 10.30 0.38 -3.57
CA ARG A 142 11.31 1.33 -3.06
C ARG A 142 12.75 0.82 -3.14
N ASP A 143 12.99 -0.48 -3.32
CA ASP A 143 14.33 -1.06 -3.41
C ASP A 143 14.91 -0.84 -4.82
N PRO A 144 15.91 0.06 -4.98
CA PRO A 144 16.48 0.36 -6.29
C PRO A 144 17.20 -0.82 -6.93
N ASN A 145 17.59 -1.84 -6.15
CA ASN A 145 18.20 -3.06 -6.71
C ASN A 145 17.17 -3.97 -7.38
N GLN A 146 15.90 -3.87 -6.98
CA GLN A 146 14.80 -4.64 -7.56
C GLN A 146 14.09 -3.85 -8.67
N TYR A 147 13.86 -2.55 -8.46
CA TYR A 147 13.07 -1.70 -9.35
C TYR A 147 13.76 -0.35 -9.64
N PRO A 148 14.88 -0.34 -10.38
CA PRO A 148 15.67 0.88 -10.60
C PRO A 148 14.88 1.99 -11.33
N THR A 149 13.93 1.61 -12.18
CA THR A 149 13.09 2.58 -12.93
C THR A 149 12.05 3.28 -12.05
N ALA A 150 11.78 2.77 -10.85
CA ALA A 150 10.84 3.36 -9.89
C ALA A 150 11.52 4.32 -8.89
N TYR A 151 12.82 4.56 -9.02
CA TYR A 151 13.62 5.32 -8.04
C TYR A 151 13.09 6.74 -7.77
N GLY A 152 12.41 7.38 -8.74
CA GLY A 152 11.78 8.68 -8.55
C GLY A 152 10.77 8.73 -7.38
N TYR A 153 10.19 7.57 -7.04
CA TYR A 153 9.20 7.43 -5.98
C TYR A 153 9.76 6.78 -4.71
N HIS A 154 11.08 6.52 -4.61
CA HIS A 154 11.67 5.80 -3.47
C HIS A 154 11.28 6.44 -2.13
N ARG A 155 11.10 7.77 -2.09
CA ARG A 155 10.90 8.55 -0.86
C ARG A 155 9.53 8.29 -0.24
N GLN A 156 8.62 7.74 -1.04
CA GLN A 156 7.30 7.33 -0.57
C GLN A 156 7.38 6.02 0.20
N GLY A 157 8.49 5.27 0.13
CA GLY A 157 8.65 4.01 0.85
C GLY A 157 7.65 2.94 0.40
N GLU A 158 7.29 2.97 -0.88
CA GLU A 158 6.17 2.20 -1.39
C GLU A 158 6.43 0.68 -1.31
N VAL A 159 5.41 -0.03 -0.83
CA VAL A 159 5.27 -1.48 -0.93
C VAL A 159 3.94 -1.73 -1.63
N VAL A 160 3.97 -2.49 -2.71
CA VAL A 160 2.79 -2.70 -3.55
C VAL A 160 2.15 -4.04 -3.18
N ALA A 161 0.89 -4.02 -2.75
CA ALA A 161 0.08 -5.23 -2.67
C ALA A 161 -0.64 -5.51 -4.00
N LYS A 162 -1.17 -6.72 -4.16
CA LYS A 162 -1.79 -7.20 -5.40
C LYS A 162 -3.23 -7.56 -5.12
N ILE A 163 -4.15 -7.13 -5.98
CA ILE A 163 -5.57 -7.49 -6.00
C ILE A 163 -6.35 -7.08 -4.74
N ALA A 164 -5.98 -7.59 -3.56
CA ALA A 164 -6.54 -7.24 -2.27
C ALA A 164 -5.50 -7.32 -1.14
N ILE A 165 -5.71 -6.53 -0.09
CA ILE A 165 -5.16 -6.74 1.24
C ILE A 165 -6.32 -7.29 2.09
N PRO A 166 -6.32 -8.59 2.43
CA PRO A 166 -7.38 -9.20 3.24
C PRO A 166 -7.61 -8.49 4.57
N SER A 167 -8.84 -8.55 5.07
CA SER A 167 -9.27 -8.02 6.36
C SER A 167 -8.38 -8.46 7.52
N SER A 168 -7.96 -9.73 7.53
CA SER A 168 -7.06 -10.27 8.55
C SER A 168 -5.69 -9.61 8.57
N GLN A 169 -5.29 -8.92 7.51
CA GLN A 169 -4.04 -8.18 7.42
C GLN A 169 -4.19 -6.70 7.80
N ILE A 170 -5.42 -6.21 8.00
CA ILE A 170 -5.72 -4.81 8.35
C ILE A 170 -5.94 -4.72 9.86
N GLU A 171 -5.11 -3.95 10.54
CA GLU A 171 -5.11 -3.77 12.00
C GLU A 171 -6.19 -2.78 12.46
N SER A 172 -6.26 -1.64 11.79
CA SER A 172 -7.19 -0.57 12.13
C SER A 172 -7.27 0.47 11.01
N TYR A 173 -8.19 1.43 11.15
CA TYR A 173 -8.08 2.70 10.45
C TYR A 173 -8.17 3.88 11.42
N GLY A 174 -7.55 4.99 11.03
CA GLY A 174 -7.77 6.31 11.62
C GLY A 174 -8.38 7.27 10.61
N GLU A 175 -9.34 8.09 11.04
CA GLU A 175 -9.87 9.20 10.25
C GLU A 175 -9.06 10.48 10.52
N PHE A 176 -8.77 11.25 9.47
CA PHE A 176 -7.98 12.46 9.55
C PHE A 176 -8.63 13.59 8.75
N HIS A 177 -8.68 14.77 9.36
CA HIS A 177 -9.11 16.01 8.70
C HIS A 177 -7.87 16.80 8.21
N GLY A 178 -7.71 16.91 6.88
CA GLY A 178 -6.52 17.47 6.24
C GLY A 178 -6.02 18.80 6.83
N PRO A 179 -6.84 19.86 6.91
CA PRO A 179 -6.42 21.14 7.47
C PRO A 179 -5.90 21.05 8.91
N THR A 180 -6.51 20.17 9.73
CA THR A 180 -6.09 19.95 11.12
C THR A 180 -4.74 19.22 11.17
N VAL A 181 -4.53 18.25 10.28
CA VAL A 181 -3.25 17.57 10.12
C VAL A 181 -2.15 18.54 9.72
N ALA A 182 -2.39 19.39 8.71
CA ALA A 182 -1.43 20.40 8.27
C ALA A 182 -1.03 21.35 9.41
N ALA A 183 -2.00 21.84 10.18
CA ALA A 183 -1.74 22.71 11.32
C ALA A 183 -0.89 22.01 12.41
N SER A 184 -1.20 20.75 12.73
CA SER A 184 -0.43 19.97 13.72
C SER A 184 1.03 19.77 13.29
N LEU A 185 1.23 19.35 12.03
CA LEU A 185 2.57 19.11 11.48
C LEU A 185 3.39 20.41 11.39
N ALA A 186 2.76 21.52 11.00
CA ALA A 186 3.42 22.83 10.97
C ALA A 186 3.86 23.31 12.36
N ALA A 187 3.14 22.90 13.41
CA ALA A 187 3.50 23.16 14.81
C ALA A 187 4.53 22.16 15.38
N GLY A 188 5.00 21.19 14.58
CA GLY A 188 5.93 20.15 15.04
C GLY A 188 5.27 19.05 15.87
N HIS A 189 3.95 18.94 15.85
CA HIS A 189 3.19 17.93 16.57
C HIS A 189 2.77 16.77 15.66
N PRO A 190 2.63 15.54 16.20
CA PRO A 190 2.08 14.44 15.44
C PRO A 190 0.63 14.71 15.02
N ALA A 191 0.22 14.15 13.88
CA ALA A 191 -1.17 14.16 13.47
C ALA A 191 -1.99 13.24 14.39
N VAL A 192 -3.14 13.73 14.87
CA VAL A 192 -4.06 12.95 15.70
C VAL A 192 -5.30 12.63 14.87
N ALA A 193 -5.72 11.36 14.91
CA ALA A 193 -6.91 10.92 14.23
C ALA A 193 -8.17 11.45 14.95
N THR A 194 -9.20 11.85 14.20
CA THR A 194 -10.50 12.23 14.76
C THR A 194 -11.26 11.01 15.29
N ALA A 195 -11.03 9.84 14.68
CA ALA A 195 -11.50 8.55 15.13
C ALA A 195 -10.44 7.49 14.88
N HIS A 196 -10.38 6.48 15.75
CA HIS A 196 -9.56 5.29 15.57
C HIS A 196 -10.40 4.05 15.81
N VAL A 197 -10.51 3.18 14.80
CA VAL A 197 -11.36 2.00 14.85
C VAL A 197 -10.50 0.75 14.63
N PRO A 198 -10.35 -0.12 15.66
CA PRO A 198 -9.63 -1.38 15.51
C PRO A 198 -10.43 -2.39 14.70
N ASN A 199 -9.74 -3.29 14.00
CA ASN A 199 -10.36 -4.38 13.27
C ASN A 199 -10.43 -5.66 14.14
N PRO A 200 -11.62 -6.18 14.46
CA PRO A 200 -11.74 -7.42 15.23
C PRO A 200 -11.27 -8.66 14.47
N LEU A 201 -11.13 -8.59 13.14
CA LEU A 201 -10.66 -9.70 12.30
C LEU A 201 -9.13 -9.71 12.17
N TYR A 202 -8.43 -8.74 12.75
CA TYR A 202 -6.99 -8.59 12.58
C TYR A 202 -6.22 -9.78 13.15
N VAL A 203 -5.26 -10.25 12.36
CA VAL A 203 -4.33 -11.31 12.72
C VAL A 203 -2.91 -10.74 12.77
N ARG A 204 -2.24 -10.93 13.90
CA ARG A 204 -0.87 -10.47 14.10
C ARG A 204 0.10 -11.32 13.27
N PRO A 205 0.92 -10.72 12.40
CA PRO A 205 1.83 -11.49 11.55
C PRO A 205 2.91 -12.23 12.35
N GLU A 206 3.27 -11.73 13.53
CA GLU A 206 4.25 -12.34 14.43
C GLU A 206 3.86 -13.75 14.88
N ASP A 207 2.56 -14.07 14.87
CA ASP A 207 2.06 -15.39 15.23
C ASP A 207 2.23 -16.42 14.08
N TYR A 208 2.61 -15.98 12.87
CA TYR A 208 2.66 -16.82 11.65
C TYR A 208 3.99 -16.77 10.87
N VAL A 209 5.03 -16.15 11.42
CA VAL A 209 6.36 -16.04 10.79
C VAL A 209 7.21 -17.30 10.93
N ASN A 210 6.76 -18.44 10.39
CA ASN A 210 7.53 -19.69 10.41
C ASN A 210 7.39 -20.55 9.13
N VAL A 211 7.25 -19.93 7.94
CA VAL A 211 7.20 -20.70 6.69
C VAL A 211 8.54 -21.41 6.45
N THR A 212 8.55 -22.73 6.61
CA THR A 212 9.71 -23.59 6.35
C THR A 212 9.29 -24.69 5.39
N GLU A 213 10.19 -25.07 4.47
CA GLU A 213 10.00 -26.26 3.65
C GLU A 213 9.90 -27.50 4.56
N ILE A 214 8.75 -28.20 4.51
CA ILE A 214 8.59 -29.50 5.14
C ILE A 214 8.91 -30.53 4.05
N VAL A 215 10.07 -31.17 4.18
CA VAL A 215 10.52 -32.30 3.35
C VAL A 215 10.02 -33.63 3.90
#